data_AF-A0A940VQZ6-F1
#
_entry.id   AF-A0A940VQZ6-F1
#
_cell.length_a   1.000
_cell.length_b   1.000
_cell.length_c   1.000
_cell.angle_alpha   90.00
_cell.angle_beta   90.00
_cell.angle_gamma   90.00
#
_symmetry.space_group_name_H-M   'P 1'
#
loop_
_entity.id
_entity.type
_entity.pdbx_description
1 polymer ?
#
loop_
_entity_poly.entity_id
_entity_poly.type
_entity_poly.pdbx_seq_one_letter_code
_entity_poly.pdbx_strand_id
1 'polypeptide(L)' 'MNYDALYNPYPSRRSTVYAKNGMVATSQSLAAQAGLSILRQGGN' A
#
# COMPACT_ATOMS: atom_id res chain seq x y z
N MET A 1 -27.25 -19.39 -9.98
CA MET A 1 -26.68 -18.56 -8.90
C MET A 1 -25.41 -17.92 -9.44
N ASN A 2 -25.33 -16.58 -9.48
CA ASN A 2 -24.09 -15.89 -9.83
C ASN A 2 -23.20 -15.84 -8.59
N TYR A 3 -22.06 -16.54 -8.66
CA TYR A 3 -21.00 -16.45 -7.67
C TYR A 3 -20.07 -15.30 -8.07
N ASP A 4 -20.13 -14.19 -7.33
CA ASP A 4 -19.20 -13.07 -7.49
C ASP A 4 -18.09 -13.15 -6.43
N ALA A 5 -16.89 -13.53 -6.87
CA ALA A 5 -15.71 -13.65 -6.02
C ALA A 5 -15.18 -12.31 -5.50
N LEU A 6 -15.62 -11.18 -6.08
CA LEU A 6 -15.22 -9.84 -5.67
C LEU A 6 -16.17 -9.24 -4.62
N TYR A 7 -17.30 -9.88 -4.37
CA TYR A 7 -18.23 -9.44 -3.35
C TYR A 7 -17.65 -9.67 -1.94
N ASN A 8 -17.40 -8.57 -1.23
CA ASN A 8 -16.90 -8.58 0.14
C ASN A 8 -18.03 -8.15 1.11
N PRO A 9 -18.71 -9.10 1.78
CA PRO A 9 -19.87 -8.80 2.63
C PRO A 9 -19.53 -8.11 3.96
N TYR A 10 -18.27 -8.17 4.39
CA TYR A 10 -17.84 -7.63 5.68
C TYR A 10 -16.98 -6.37 5.49
N PRO A 11 -17.13 -5.34 6.35
CA PRO A 11 -16.38 -4.10 6.22
C PRO A 11 -14.88 -4.33 6.51
N SER A 12 -14.03 -3.89 5.58
CA SER A 12 -12.58 -3.82 5.79
C SER A 12 -12.20 -2.54 6.54
N ARG A 13 -11.07 -2.56 7.27
CA ARG A 13 -10.51 -1.41 7.96
C ARG A 13 -9.06 -1.21 7.52
N ARG A 14 -8.63 0.05 7.36
CA ARG A 14 -7.23 0.40 7.12
C ARG A 14 -6.68 1.12 8.35
N SER A 15 -5.65 0.55 8.95
CA SER A 15 -4.93 1.17 10.07
C SER A 15 -3.96 2.24 9.55
N THR A 16 -3.78 3.31 10.31
CA THR A 16 -2.72 4.29 10.04
C THR A 16 -1.36 3.61 10.11
N VAL A 17 -0.55 3.81 9.08
CA VAL A 17 0.82 3.29 9.02
C VAL A 17 1.76 4.35 9.59
N TYR A 18 2.76 3.92 10.35
CA TYR A 18 3.82 4.77 10.88
C TYR A 18 5.18 4.28 10.38
N ALA A 19 6.11 5.20 10.14
CA ALA A 19 7.47 4.88 9.72
C ALA A 19 8.48 5.84 10.34
N LYS A 20 9.67 5.34 10.69
CA LYS A 20 10.75 6.12 11.32
C LYS A 20 11.67 6.81 10.29
N ASN A 21 11.98 6.12 9.19
CA ASN A 21 13.06 6.49 8.26
C ASN A 21 12.55 6.75 6.83
N GLY A 22 11.27 7.08 6.67
CA GLY A 22 10.64 7.36 5.37
C GLY A 22 9.42 6.50 5.07
N MET A 23 8.49 7.06 4.31
CA MET A 23 7.24 6.43 3.87
C MET A 23 6.94 6.86 2.43
N VAL A 24 6.36 5.95 1.63
CA VAL A 24 5.84 6.26 0.29
C VAL A 24 4.39 5.81 0.22
N ALA A 25 3.46 6.72 -0.11
CA ALA A 25 2.02 6.45 -0.22
C ALA A 25 1.52 6.78 -1.63
N THR A 26 1.09 5.78 -2.39
CA THR A 26 0.58 5.93 -3.77
C THR A 26 -0.55 4.93 -4.03
N SER A 27 -1.37 5.17 -5.06
CA SER A 27 -2.42 4.25 -5.49
C SER A 27 -1.90 2.95 -6.11
N GLN A 28 -0.63 2.92 -6.52
CA GLN A 28 0.00 1.77 -7.15
C GLN A 28 1.07 1.15 -6.24
N SER A 29 0.91 -0.12 -5.88
CA SER A 29 1.81 -0.82 -4.97
C SER A 29 3.25 -0.89 -5.49
N LEU A 30 3.43 -1.10 -6.80
CA LEU A 30 4.76 -1.15 -7.42
C LEU A 30 5.46 0.22 -7.40
N ALA A 31 4.70 1.31 -7.57
CA ALA A 31 5.25 2.66 -7.48
C ALA A 31 5.71 2.99 -6.05
N ALA A 32 4.94 2.55 -5.04
CA ALA A 32 5.35 2.68 -3.64
C ALA A 32 6.66 1.91 -3.37
N GLN A 33 6.82 0.71 -3.92
CA GLN A 33 8.05 -0.08 -3.80
C GLN A 33 9.24 0.55 -4.52
N ALA A 34 9.03 1.14 -5.70
CA ALA A 34 10.08 1.86 -6.42
C ALA A 34 10.57 3.06 -5.60
N GLY A 35 9.66 3.88 -5.07
CA GLY A 35 10.01 5.00 -4.18
C GLY A 35 10.75 4.53 -2.93
N LEU A 36 10.30 3.43 -2.31
CA LEU A 36 10.99 2.87 -1.14
C LEU A 36 12.41 2.38 -1.47
N SER A 37 12.63 1.87 -2.69
CA SER A 37 13.95 1.42 -3.15
C SER A 37 14.91 2.60 -3.32
N ILE A 38 14.42 3.75 -3.79
CA ILE A 38 15.20 4.99 -3.90
C ILE A 38 15.53 5.56 -2.51
N LEU A 39 14.56 5.60 -1.59
CA LEU A 39 14.80 6.01 -0.19
C LEU A 39 15.89 5.13 0.46
N ARG A 40 15.89 3.81 0.22
CA ARG A 40 16.92 2.88 0.71
C ARG A 40 18.31 3.14 0.12
N GLN A 41 18.39 3.72 -1.07
CA GLN A 41 19.64 4.09 -1.74
C GLN A 41 20.16 5.47 -1.31
N GLY A 42 19.51 6.12 -0.34
CA GLY A 42 19.89 7.45 0.15
C GLY A 42 19.18 8.60 -0.56
N GLY A 43 18.13 8.34 -1.33
CA GLY A 43 17.23 9.39 -1.82
C GLY A 43 16.46 10.04 -0.67
N ASN A 44 16.18 11.34 -0.79
CA ASN A 44 15.36 12.13 0.14
C ASN A 44 14.01 12.47 -0.48
#